data_AF-A0AA41SFX3-F1
#
_entry.id   AF-A0AA41SFX3-F1
#
_cell.length_a   1.000
_cell.length_b   1.000
_cell.length_c   1.000
_cell.angle_alpha   90.00
_cell.angle_beta   90.00
_cell.angle_gamma   90.00
#
_symmetry.space_group_name_H-M   'P 1'
#
loop_
_entity.id
_entity.type
_entity.pdbx_description
1 polymer ?
#
loop_
_entity_poly.entity_id
_entity_poly.type
_entity_poly.pdbx_seq_one_letter_code
_entity_poly.pdbx_strand_id
1 'polypeptide(L)'
;YFLVRAGESEFESLGVINTNPVAKTSMDSGLSIEGRKQTARAALKLKAMGACDQSCWIWPSITQRAYQAAEIIASVNGINR
;
A
#
# COMPACT_ATOMS: atom_id res chain seq x y z
N TYR A 1 7.97 -14.51 -3.76
CA TYR A 1 7.98 -13.15 -3.19
C TYR A 1 7.24 -12.24 -4.15
N PHE A 2 6.56 -11.21 -3.65
CA PHE A 2 5.77 -10.29 -4.47
C PHE A 2 6.24 -8.86 -4.24
N LEU A 3 6.33 -8.07 -5.30
CA LEU A 3 6.59 -6.64 -5.23
C LEU A 3 5.30 -5.91 -5.57
N VAL A 4 4.86 -5.04 -4.66
CA VAL A 4 3.62 -4.27 -4.81
C VAL A 4 3.97 -2.79 -4.71
N ARG A 5 3.76 -2.05 -5.81
CA ARG A 5 3.81 -0.60 -5.77
C ARG A 5 2.59 -0.10 -5.00
N ALA A 6 2.79 0.84 -4.07
CA ALA A 6 1.69 1.52 -3.40
C ALA A 6 0.75 2.17 -4.43
N GLY A 7 -0.54 2.21 -4.10
CA GLY A 7 -1.52 2.92 -4.91
C GLY A 7 -1.23 4.43 -5.02
N GLU A 8 -2.05 5.08 -5.84
CA GLU A 8 -2.04 6.53 -6.02
C GLU A 8 -2.07 7.28 -4.67
N SER A 9 -1.24 8.32 -4.54
CA SER A 9 -1.26 9.22 -3.38
C SER A 9 -2.19 10.40 -3.57
N GLU A 10 -2.53 11.08 -2.46
CA GLU A 10 -3.26 12.36 -2.51
C GLU A 10 -2.50 13.43 -3.32
N PHE A 11 -1.17 13.45 -3.32
CA PHE A 11 -0.41 14.34 -4.19
C PHE A 11 -0.51 13.96 -5.68
N GLU A 12 -0.46 12.66 -5.99
CA GLU A 12 -0.59 12.18 -7.36
C GLU A 12 -1.99 12.47 -7.92
N SER A 13 -3.05 12.37 -7.10
CA SER A 13 -4.42 12.72 -7.51
C SER A 13 -4.59 14.20 -7.86
N LEU A 14 -3.76 15.07 -7.28
CA LEU A 14 -3.67 16.51 -7.59
C LEU A 14 -2.72 16.84 -8.75
N GLY A 15 -2.10 15.82 -9.37
CA GLY A 15 -1.10 16.02 -10.43
C GLY A 15 0.26 16.51 -9.93
N VAL A 16 0.52 16.44 -8.62
CA VAL A 16 1.76 16.91 -8.00
C VAL A 16 2.76 15.76 -7.88
N ILE A 17 3.89 15.88 -8.58
CA ILE A 17 5.00 14.94 -8.44
C ILE A 17 5.82 15.32 -7.22
N ASN A 18 5.47 14.75 -6.07
CA ASN A 18 6.25 14.94 -4.86
C ASN A 18 7.53 14.08 -4.92
N THR A 19 8.69 14.70 -5.06
CA THR A 19 9.99 14.01 -5.09
C THR A 19 10.71 14.02 -3.74
N ASN A 20 10.32 14.93 -2.84
CA ASN A 20 10.96 15.06 -1.53
C ASN A 20 10.68 13.82 -0.67
N PRO A 21 11.72 13.09 -0.23
CA PRO A 21 11.54 11.85 0.52
C PRO A 21 10.88 12.06 1.89
N VAL A 22 11.14 13.20 2.55
CA VAL A 22 10.54 13.52 3.87
C VAL A 22 9.06 13.84 3.72
N ALA A 23 8.68 14.58 2.66
CA ALA A 23 7.27 14.88 2.43
C ALA A 23 6.44 13.60 2.16
N LYS A 24 7.05 12.55 1.61
CA LYS A 24 6.39 11.26 1.38
C LYS A 24 6.11 10.47 2.66
N THR A 25 6.73 10.82 3.79
CA THR A 25 6.43 10.21 5.10
C THR A 25 5.34 10.95 5.85
N SER A 26 4.89 12.10 5.34
CA SER A 26 3.84 12.90 5.96
C SER A 26 2.45 12.30 5.71
N MET A 27 1.53 12.56 6.63
CA MET A 27 0.15 12.05 6.61
C MET A 27 -0.66 12.55 5.40
N ASP A 28 -0.31 13.72 4.87
CA ASP A 28 -0.89 14.32 3.66
C ASP A 28 -0.40 13.63 2.37
N SER A 29 0.64 12.79 2.43
CA SER A 29 1.13 11.99 1.30
C SER A 29 0.62 10.54 1.32
N GLY A 30 -0.48 10.28 2.03
CA GLY A 30 -1.15 8.98 2.06
C GLY A 30 -1.79 8.57 0.72
N LEU A 31 -2.42 7.39 0.72
CA LEU A 31 -3.20 6.88 -0.40
C LEU A 31 -4.44 7.74 -0.65
N SER A 32 -4.68 8.08 -1.91
CA SER A 32 -5.92 8.68 -2.35
C SER A 32 -7.11 7.72 -2.18
N ILE A 33 -8.33 8.21 -2.42
CA ILE A 33 -9.51 7.34 -2.51
C ILE A 33 -9.31 6.26 -3.58
N GLU A 34 -8.77 6.61 -4.74
CA GLU A 34 -8.48 5.64 -5.81
C GLU A 34 -7.29 4.75 -5.46
N GLY A 35 -6.24 5.28 -4.81
CA GLY A 35 -5.11 4.51 -4.31
C GLY A 35 -5.52 3.42 -3.31
N ARG A 36 -6.48 3.71 -2.44
CA ARG A 36 -7.09 2.72 -1.53
C ARG A 36 -7.82 1.62 -2.31
N LYS A 37 -8.61 1.97 -3.32
CA LYS A 37 -9.30 0.98 -4.18
C LYS A 37 -8.31 0.11 -4.97
N GLN A 38 -7.26 0.71 -5.53
CA GLN A 38 -6.18 0.00 -6.22
C GLN A 38 -5.51 -1.01 -5.29
N THR A 39 -5.19 -0.59 -4.07
CA THR A 39 -4.58 -1.44 -3.04
C THR A 39 -5.50 -2.59 -2.65
N ALA A 40 -6.80 -2.32 -2.40
CA ALA A 40 -7.77 -3.36 -2.07
C ALA A 40 -7.90 -4.42 -3.19
N ARG A 41 -7.91 -3.99 -4.46
CA ARG A 41 -7.89 -4.93 -5.60
C ARG A 41 -6.62 -5.77 -5.65
N ALA A 42 -5.46 -5.16 -5.38
CA ALA A 42 -4.19 -5.90 -5.31
C ALA A 42 -4.19 -6.91 -4.16
N ALA A 43 -4.70 -6.52 -2.99
CA ALA A 43 -4.81 -7.38 -1.81
C ALA A 43 -5.69 -8.61 -2.08
N LEU A 44 -6.84 -8.43 -2.75
CA LEU A 44 -7.73 -9.53 -3.14
C LEU A 44 -7.06 -10.48 -4.15
N LYS A 45 -6.29 -9.94 -5.12
CA LYS A 45 -5.53 -10.76 -6.07
C LYS A 45 -4.45 -11.58 -5.38
N LEU A 46 -3.71 -10.98 -4.46
CA LEU A 46 -2.70 -11.69 -3.66
C LEU A 46 -3.32 -12.83 -2.86
N LYS A 47 -4.48 -12.58 -2.23
CA LYS A 47 -5.24 -13.61 -1.51
C LYS A 47 -5.67 -14.75 -2.43
N ALA A 48 -6.21 -14.45 -3.61
CA ALA A 48 -6.63 -15.46 -4.58
C ALA A 48 -5.45 -16.31 -5.11
N MET A 49 -4.23 -15.77 -5.09
CA MET A 49 -3.01 -16.48 -5.47
C MET A 49 -2.42 -17.31 -4.33
N GLY A 50 -3.02 -17.30 -3.13
CA GLY A 50 -2.47 -17.97 -1.96
C GLY A 50 -1.15 -17.36 -1.49
N ALA A 51 -0.92 -16.06 -1.75
CA ALA A 51 0.37 -15.40 -1.50
C ALA A 51 0.81 -15.46 -0.02
N CYS A 52 -0.13 -15.68 0.89
CA CYS A 52 0.08 -15.68 2.33
C CYS A 52 -0.49 -16.93 3.04
N ASP A 53 -0.75 -18.03 2.31
CA ASP A 53 -1.43 -19.23 2.87
C ASP A 53 -0.60 -20.00 3.92
N GLN A 54 0.73 -19.88 3.89
CA GLN A 54 1.62 -20.53 4.86
C GLN A 54 2.09 -19.57 5.94
N SER A 55 2.97 -18.63 5.57
CA SER A 55 3.36 -17.49 6.40
C SER A 55 3.74 -16.34 5.49
N CYS A 56 3.48 -15.11 5.94
CA CYS A 56 3.64 -13.92 5.11
C CYS A 56 4.26 -12.81 5.94
N TRP A 57 5.30 -12.20 5.39
CA TRP A 57 5.95 -11.02 5.96
C TRP A 57 5.72 -9.85 5.01
N ILE A 58 5.26 -8.72 5.54
CA ILE A 58 5.05 -7.50 4.76
C ILE A 58 6.08 -6.46 5.19
N TRP A 59 6.89 -6.03 4.23
CA TRP A 59 7.95 -5.05 4.42
C TRP A 59 7.60 -3.76 3.66
N PRO A 60 6.84 -2.83 4.27
CA PRO A 60 6.56 -1.55 3.64
C PRO A 60 7.81 -0.66 3.61
N SER A 61 7.87 0.23 2.63
CA SER A 61 8.79 1.37 2.72
C SER A 61 8.31 2.36 3.78
N ILE A 62 9.18 3.28 4.19
CA ILE A 62 8.86 4.30 5.21
C ILE A 62 7.82 5.34 4.77
N THR A 63 7.38 5.30 3.51
CA THR A 63 6.42 6.30 2.98
C THR A 63 5.01 6.02 3.48
N GLN A 64 4.23 7.07 3.73
CA GLN A 64 2.90 6.97 4.31
C GLN A 64 1.98 6.05 3.50
N ARG A 65 1.96 6.23 2.17
CA ARG A 65 1.14 5.40 1.27
C ARG A 65 1.55 3.93 1.25
N ALA A 66 2.83 3.62 1.47
CA ALA A 66 3.30 2.23 1.51
C ALA A 66 2.89 1.55 2.81
N TYR A 67 2.95 2.25 3.94
CA TYR A 67 2.41 1.76 5.21
C TYR A 67 0.91 1.49 5.11
N GLN A 68 0.12 2.44 4.62
CA GLN A 68 -1.32 2.23 4.44
C GLN A 68 -1.64 1.09 3.47
N ALA A 69 -0.84 0.96 2.39
CA ALA A 69 -1.01 -0.16 1.47
C ALA A 69 -0.75 -1.51 2.15
N ALA A 70 0.31 -1.59 2.96
CA ALA A 70 0.63 -2.77 3.74
C ALA A 70 -0.46 -3.12 4.75
N GLU A 71 -1.03 -2.14 5.45
CA GLU A 71 -2.13 -2.37 6.40
C GLU A 71 -3.38 -2.95 5.72
N ILE A 72 -3.75 -2.43 4.55
CA ILE A 72 -4.88 -2.95 3.77
C ILE A 72 -4.59 -4.39 3.31
N ILE A 73 -3.39 -4.65 2.79
CA ILE A 73 -2.99 -6.00 2.35
C ILE A 73 -2.99 -6.97 3.54
N ALA A 74 -2.43 -6.56 4.68
CA ALA A 74 -2.39 -7.35 5.91
C ALA A 74 -3.81 -7.72 6.37
N SER A 75 -4.70 -6.73 6.45
CA SER A 75 -6.09 -6.90 6.86
C SER A 75 -6.85 -7.91 5.99
N VAL A 76 -6.71 -7.83 4.66
CA VAL A 76 -7.39 -8.74 3.72
C VAL A 76 -6.87 -10.19 3.83
N ASN A 77 -5.57 -10.34 4.11
CA ASN A 77 -4.89 -11.62 4.19
C ASN A 77 -4.81 -12.20 5.62
N GLY A 78 -5.45 -11.56 6.61
CA GLY A 78 -5.47 -12.04 7.99
C GLY A 78 -4.10 -12.04 8.68
N ILE A 79 -3.21 -11.13 8.25
CA ILE A 79 -1.87 -10.99 8.82
C ILE A 79 -1.94 -9.99 9.96
N ASN A 80 -1.59 -10.44 11.15
CA ASN A 80 -1.46 -9.58 12.32
C ASN A 80 -0.07 -8.95 12.37
N ARG A 81 0.03 -7.86 13.13
CA ARG A 81 1.26 -7.08 13.32
C ARG A 81 2.20 -7.73 14.33
#